data_AF-A0A5M3N4Y3-F1
#
_entry.id   AF-A0A5M3N4Y3-F1
#
_cell.length_a   1.000
_cell.length_b   1.000
_cell.length_c   1.000
_cell.angle_alpha   90.00
_cell.angle_beta   90.00
_cell.angle_gamma   90.00
#
_symmetry.space_group_name_H-M   'P 1'
#
loop_
_entity.id
_entity.type
_entity.pdbx_description
1 polymer ?
#
loop_
_entity_poly.entity_id
_entity_poly.type
_entity_poly.pdbx_seq_one_letter_code
_entity_poly.pdbx_strand_id
1 'polypeptide(L)'
;PNPQTDRLAIWPGMETANKGLVQSIIVSFADPASALECVEQWIDVRETNCGGQAGQWCVFAGFNDGNTNAQTAGAYVPVIEGDMLDMDFNYDDSTGTTVQNVYRDGQLLSTFTSTSGRPYAWNIAVECQDNVSGNMPAHTYRSTQIVLGAADPDWGSTLYKAGTSDSSLSTPDGGLTWVVDTVNVDSYPCTPQ
;
A
#
# COMPACT_ATOMS: atom_id res chain seq x y z
N PRO A 1 -8.25 -11.89 7.27
CA PRO A 1 -9.21 -12.65 6.45
C PRO A 1 -9.74 -13.88 7.21
N ASN A 2 -10.89 -14.42 6.81
CA ASN A 2 -11.43 -15.64 7.40
C ASN A 2 -11.76 -16.67 6.29
N PRO A 3 -11.01 -17.78 6.17
CA PRO A 3 -9.86 -18.12 7.01
C PRO A 3 -8.67 -17.16 6.80
N GLN A 4 -7.77 -17.09 7.78
CA GLN A 4 -6.50 -16.38 7.65
C GLN A 4 -5.66 -17.10 6.59
N THR A 5 -5.20 -16.39 5.57
CA THR A 5 -4.46 -16.97 4.44
C THR A 5 -3.18 -16.19 4.18
N ASP A 6 -2.18 -16.84 3.60
CA ASP A 6 -0.97 -16.17 3.15
C ASP A 6 -1.23 -15.26 1.95
N ARG A 7 -0.50 -14.14 1.91
CA ARG A 7 -0.31 -13.26 0.75
C ARG A 7 -1.60 -12.75 0.11
N LEU A 8 -2.59 -12.49 0.97
CA LEU A 8 -3.73 -11.65 0.63
C LEU A 8 -3.39 -10.21 1.05
N ALA A 9 -3.23 -9.31 0.09
CA ALA A 9 -2.73 -7.95 0.33
C ALA A 9 -3.69 -6.88 -0.16
N ILE A 10 -3.68 -5.75 0.55
CA ILE A 10 -4.25 -4.47 0.09
C ILE A 10 -3.19 -3.39 0.20
N TRP A 11 -3.20 -2.47 -0.74
CA TRP A 11 -2.30 -1.33 -0.71
C TRP A 11 -2.89 -0.15 -1.49
N PRO A 12 -2.67 1.08 -1.01
CA PRO A 12 -2.43 2.20 -1.89
C PRO A 12 -0.93 2.34 -2.18
N GLY A 13 -0.62 2.83 -3.37
CA GLY A 13 0.76 3.02 -3.78
C GLY A 13 0.89 3.95 -4.98
N MET A 14 2.13 4.35 -5.28
CA MET A 14 2.44 5.16 -6.43
C MET A 14 3.53 4.56 -7.28
N GLU A 15 3.26 4.44 -8.58
CA GLU A 15 4.27 4.07 -9.57
C GLU A 15 5.26 5.20 -9.75
N THR A 16 6.53 4.84 -9.93
CA THR A 16 7.63 5.82 -9.95
C THR A 16 8.48 5.70 -11.20
N ALA A 17 9.09 6.82 -11.60
CA ALA A 17 9.86 6.93 -12.84
C ALA A 17 11.01 5.92 -12.97
N ASN A 18 11.51 5.36 -11.85
CA ASN A 18 12.54 4.32 -11.85
C ASN A 18 11.98 2.89 -12.00
N LYS A 19 10.73 2.75 -12.45
CA LYS A 19 9.99 1.48 -12.55
C LYS A 19 9.77 0.83 -11.18
N GLY A 20 9.59 1.64 -10.14
CA GLY A 20 9.28 1.15 -8.80
C GLY A 20 7.83 1.39 -8.41
N LEU A 21 7.45 0.82 -7.28
CA LEU A 21 6.18 1.05 -6.62
C LEU A 21 6.45 1.38 -5.16
N VAL A 22 6.17 2.62 -4.78
CA VAL A 22 6.16 3.07 -3.38
C VAL A 22 4.79 2.71 -2.81
N GLN A 23 4.72 1.90 -1.76
CA GLN A 23 3.46 1.35 -1.28
C GLN A 23 3.44 1.09 0.23
N SER A 24 2.31 1.38 0.85
CA SER A 24 2.00 0.90 2.20
C SER A 24 1.12 -0.33 2.08
N ILE A 25 1.58 -1.48 2.55
CA ILE A 25 0.92 -2.76 2.33
C ILE A 25 0.31 -3.21 3.66
N ILE A 26 -0.95 -3.65 3.61
CA ILE A 26 -1.59 -4.44 4.66
C ILE A 26 -1.79 -5.85 4.11
N VAL A 27 -1.13 -6.83 4.71
CA VAL A 27 -1.10 -8.20 4.20
C VAL A 27 -1.46 -9.21 5.28
N SER A 28 -2.14 -10.26 4.86
CA SER A 28 -2.43 -11.43 5.69
C SER A 28 -1.34 -12.48 5.53
N PHE A 29 -0.98 -13.09 6.65
CA PHE A 29 -0.13 -14.28 6.72
C PHE A 29 -0.88 -15.41 7.38
N ALA A 30 -0.65 -16.66 6.94
CA ALA A 30 -1.20 -17.86 7.56
C ALA A 30 -0.73 -18.01 9.01
N ASP A 31 0.53 -17.63 9.29
CA ASP A 31 1.07 -17.46 10.64
C ASP A 31 1.57 -16.02 10.86
N PRO A 32 0.72 -15.10 11.37
CA PRO A 32 1.12 -13.72 11.67
C PRO A 32 2.20 -13.61 12.75
N ALA A 33 2.36 -14.64 13.59
CA ALA A 33 3.30 -14.63 14.71
C ALA A 33 4.73 -14.97 14.27
N SER A 34 4.90 -15.57 13.10
CA SER A 34 6.20 -15.87 12.48
C SER A 34 6.29 -15.32 11.06
N ALA A 35 5.44 -14.36 10.72
CA ALA A 35 5.37 -13.79 9.38
C ALA A 35 6.67 -13.05 9.07
N LEU A 36 7.55 -13.77 8.38
CA LEU A 36 8.68 -13.21 7.66
C LEU A 36 8.22 -13.12 6.21
N GLU A 37 8.23 -11.94 5.61
CA GLU A 37 8.09 -11.89 4.17
C GLU A 37 9.31 -12.63 3.58
N CYS A 38 9.06 -13.74 2.88
CA CYS A 38 10.07 -14.42 2.10
C CYS A 38 10.49 -13.47 0.98
N VAL A 39 11.51 -12.66 1.25
CA VAL A 39 12.29 -11.99 0.21
C VAL A 39 13.04 -13.10 -0.51
N GLU A 40 12.45 -13.63 -1.58
CA GLU A 40 13.17 -14.56 -2.41
C GLU A 40 14.35 -13.82 -3.07
N GLN A 41 15.53 -14.20 -2.58
CA GLN A 41 16.86 -14.06 -3.13
C GLN A 41 17.54 -12.67 -3.04
N TRP A 42 18.60 -12.64 -2.22
CA TRP A 42 19.78 -11.75 -2.23
C TRP A 42 19.84 -10.50 -1.34
N ILE A 43 18.96 -10.31 -0.35
CA ILE A 43 19.20 -9.29 0.69
C ILE A 43 18.94 -9.86 2.09
N ASP A 44 19.88 -9.57 2.99
CA ASP A 44 19.81 -9.80 4.44
C ASP A 44 18.72 -8.88 5.04
N VAL A 45 17.45 -9.18 4.76
CA VAL A 45 16.32 -8.52 5.41
C VAL A 45 16.27 -9.11 6.81
N ARG A 46 16.77 -8.35 7.79
CA ARG A 46 16.63 -8.71 9.19
C ARG A 46 15.16 -8.99 9.45
N GLU A 47 14.93 -10.21 9.92
CA GLU A 47 13.68 -10.76 10.42
C GLU A 47 12.79 -9.70 11.08
N THR A 48 11.92 -9.05 10.30
CA THR A 48 10.86 -8.21 10.86
C THR A 48 9.62 -9.06 10.89
N ASN A 49 9.62 -9.97 11.85
CA ASN A 49 8.44 -10.71 12.24
C ASN A 49 7.34 -9.69 12.58
N CYS A 50 6.19 -9.81 11.92
CA CYS A 50 5.01 -9.01 12.25
C CYS A 50 4.60 -9.15 13.73
N GLY A 51 4.90 -10.30 14.36
CA GLY A 51 4.62 -10.53 15.78
C GLY A 51 3.12 -10.50 16.11
N GLY A 52 2.28 -10.73 15.10
CA GLY A 52 0.83 -10.72 15.24
C GLY A 52 0.26 -12.01 15.83
N GLN A 53 -1.05 -12.04 15.94
CA GLN A 53 -1.85 -13.18 16.37
C GLN A 53 -2.80 -13.61 15.24
N ALA A 54 -3.36 -14.82 15.33
CA ALA A 54 -4.39 -15.26 14.40
C ALA A 54 -5.55 -14.25 14.32
N GLY A 55 -5.97 -13.90 13.10
CA GLY A 55 -6.96 -12.86 12.83
C GLY A 55 -6.38 -11.46 12.62
N GLN A 56 -5.12 -11.23 12.98
CA GLN A 56 -4.43 -9.96 12.73
C GLN A 56 -3.79 -9.96 11.34
N TRP A 57 -3.72 -8.77 10.76
CA TRP A 57 -2.99 -8.47 9.53
C TRP A 57 -1.70 -7.74 9.89
N CYS A 58 -0.83 -7.53 8.91
CA CYS A 58 0.44 -6.85 9.10
C CYS A 58 0.52 -5.67 8.16
N VAL A 59 0.78 -4.48 8.71
CA VAL A 59 1.02 -3.27 7.93
C VAL A 59 2.49 -2.89 7.92
N PHE A 60 2.97 -2.39 6.79
CA PHE A 60 4.28 -1.77 6.66
C PHE A 60 4.31 -0.75 5.51
N ALA A 61 5.21 0.23 5.62
CA ALA A 61 5.64 1.04 4.48
C ALA A 61 6.72 0.29 3.69
N GLY A 62 6.73 0.36 2.36
CA GLY A 62 7.69 -0.37 1.55
C GLY A 62 7.84 0.09 0.11
N PHE A 63 8.82 -0.49 -0.57
CA PHE A 63 9.15 -0.20 -1.95
C PHE A 63 9.41 -1.50 -2.71
N ASN A 64 8.69 -1.68 -3.81
CA ASN A 64 9.00 -2.71 -4.80
C ASN A 64 9.86 -2.08 -5.90
N ASP A 65 11.08 -2.59 -6.06
CA ASP A 65 11.94 -2.23 -7.20
C ASP A 65 11.57 -3.09 -8.41
N GLY A 66 10.79 -2.56 -9.35
CA GLY A 66 10.37 -3.31 -10.54
C GLY A 66 11.48 -3.62 -11.54
N ASN A 67 12.73 -3.21 -11.31
CA ASN A 67 13.88 -3.72 -12.08
C ASN A 67 14.35 -5.09 -11.57
N THR A 68 14.22 -5.33 -10.28
CA THR A 68 14.68 -6.55 -9.60
C THR A 68 13.53 -7.40 -9.05
N ASN A 69 12.31 -6.85 -9.04
CA ASN A 69 11.14 -7.32 -8.30
C ASN A 69 11.42 -7.52 -6.81
N ALA A 70 12.38 -6.79 -6.24
CA ALA A 70 12.72 -6.88 -4.84
C ALA A 70 11.79 -6.00 -4.00
N GLN A 71 11.15 -6.59 -2.99
CA GLN A 71 10.40 -5.86 -1.98
C GLN A 71 11.32 -5.50 -0.81
N THR A 72 11.29 -4.23 -0.42
CA THR A 72 11.96 -3.71 0.78
C THR A 72 10.93 -2.98 1.63
N ALA A 73 11.10 -3.02 2.94
CA ALA A 73 10.07 -2.56 3.87
C ALA A 73 10.67 -1.94 5.14
N GLY A 74 9.86 -1.12 5.78
CA GLY A 74 10.06 -0.67 7.16
C GLY A 74 9.65 -1.74 8.17
N ALA A 75 9.34 -1.31 9.39
CA ALA A 75 8.84 -2.21 10.42
C ALA A 75 7.46 -2.78 10.07
N TYR A 76 7.28 -4.07 10.32
CA TYR A 76 5.99 -4.74 10.23
C TYR A 76 5.26 -4.58 11.57
N VAL A 77 3.99 -4.19 11.51
CA VAL A 77 3.19 -3.94 12.71
C VAL A 77 1.85 -4.64 12.60
N PRO A 78 1.39 -5.36 13.64
CA PRO A 78 0.11 -6.04 13.59
C PRO A 78 -1.04 -5.03 13.65
N VAL A 79 -2.06 -5.29 12.85
CA VAL A 79 -3.28 -4.50 12.74
C VAL A 79 -4.50 -5.42 12.77
N ILE A 80 -5.65 -4.88 13.14
CA ILE A 80 -6.92 -5.60 13.22
C ILE A 80 -7.98 -4.91 12.38
N GLU A 81 -9.06 -5.64 12.09
CA GLU A 81 -10.25 -5.06 11.51
C GLU A 81 -10.78 -3.92 12.40
N GLY A 82 -11.17 -2.82 11.75
CA GLY A 82 -11.65 -1.62 12.42
C GLY A 82 -10.57 -0.59 12.74
N ASP A 83 -9.27 -0.94 12.65
CA ASP A 83 -8.20 0.04 12.71
C ASP A 83 -8.32 1.04 11.56
N MET A 84 -8.13 2.34 11.86
CA MET A 84 -7.95 3.39 10.86
C MET A 84 -6.47 3.73 10.78
N LEU A 85 -5.91 3.64 9.56
CA LEU A 85 -4.50 3.85 9.30
C LEU A 85 -4.33 5.08 8.42
N ASP A 86 -3.43 5.98 8.81
CA ASP A 86 -3.01 7.10 7.98
C ASP A 86 -1.73 6.70 7.24
N MET A 87 -1.69 6.92 5.93
CA MET A 87 -0.58 6.52 5.07
C MET A 87 -0.09 7.74 4.29
N ASP A 88 1.09 8.24 4.67
CA ASP A 88 1.69 9.42 4.07
C ASP A 88 2.80 9.04 3.10
N PHE A 89 2.84 9.70 1.95
CA PHE A 89 3.86 9.54 0.94
C PHE A 89 4.40 10.90 0.52
N ASN A 90 5.65 11.20 0.86
CA ASN A 90 6.26 12.51 0.62
C ASN A 90 7.48 12.39 -0.29
N TYR A 91 7.37 12.86 -1.53
CA TYR A 91 8.49 12.91 -2.49
C TYR A 91 9.25 14.23 -2.38
N ASP A 92 10.58 14.15 -2.39
CA ASP A 92 11.48 15.30 -2.39
C ASP A 92 12.27 15.37 -3.71
N ASP A 93 11.98 16.41 -4.49
CA ASP A 93 12.62 16.70 -5.78
C ASP A 93 14.14 16.86 -5.69
N SER A 94 14.64 17.37 -4.57
CA SER A 94 16.06 17.67 -4.38
C SER A 94 16.91 16.43 -4.14
N THR A 95 16.32 15.40 -3.53
CA THR A 95 16.98 14.14 -3.20
C THR A 95 16.55 12.98 -4.10
N GLY A 96 15.42 13.10 -4.80
CA GLY A 96 14.84 12.01 -5.59
C GLY A 96 14.29 10.87 -4.73
N THR A 97 13.99 11.14 -3.46
CA THR A 97 13.55 10.14 -2.48
C THR A 97 12.09 10.33 -2.10
N THR A 98 11.45 9.23 -1.73
CA THR A 98 10.12 9.24 -1.11
C THR A 98 10.22 8.72 0.31
N VAL A 99 9.69 9.48 1.26
CA VAL A 99 9.50 9.06 2.65
C VAL A 99 8.05 8.61 2.83
N GLN A 100 7.88 7.39 3.31
CA GLN A 100 6.59 6.79 3.63
C GLN A 100 6.43 6.68 5.13
N ASN A 101 5.26 7.03 5.65
CA ASN A 101 4.92 6.82 7.05
C ASN A 101 3.52 6.21 7.16
N VAL A 102 3.39 5.21 8.03
CA VAL A 102 2.11 4.63 8.42
C VAL A 102 1.84 4.95 9.88
N TYR A 103 0.68 5.51 10.17
CA TYR A 103 0.24 5.83 11.51
C TYR A 103 -1.05 5.09 11.89
N ARG A 104 -1.29 4.99 13.19
CA ARG A 104 -2.59 4.68 13.79
C ARG A 104 -2.78 5.58 15.00
N ASP A 105 -3.90 6.29 15.07
CA ASP A 105 -4.20 7.23 16.16
C ASP A 105 -3.06 8.24 16.40
N GLY A 106 -2.38 8.68 15.33
CA GLY A 106 -1.23 9.58 15.38
C GLY A 106 0.10 8.96 15.83
N GLN A 107 0.12 7.68 16.19
CA GLN A 107 1.36 6.95 16.49
C GLN A 107 2.00 6.40 15.22
N LEU A 108 3.28 6.74 14.98
CA LEU A 108 4.05 6.16 13.88
C LEU A 108 4.26 4.67 14.10
N LEU A 109 3.78 3.85 13.17
CA LEU A 109 3.90 2.40 13.18
C LEU A 109 5.08 1.95 12.32
N SER A 110 5.15 2.44 11.08
CA SER A 110 6.15 2.04 10.09
C SER A 110 6.62 3.25 9.31
N THR A 111 7.91 3.30 9.02
CA THR A 111 8.50 4.33 8.15
C THR A 111 9.50 3.69 7.20
N PHE A 112 9.55 4.18 5.97
CA PHE A 112 10.49 3.70 4.97
C PHE A 112 10.86 4.81 3.99
N THR A 113 12.15 4.91 3.65
CA THR A 113 12.66 5.88 2.68
C THR A 113 13.28 5.15 1.50
N SER A 114 12.88 5.51 0.28
CA SER A 114 13.36 4.89 -0.95
C SER A 114 13.81 5.93 -1.98
N THR A 115 14.88 5.64 -2.72
CA THR A 115 15.25 6.37 -3.94
C THR A 115 14.40 5.89 -5.12
N SER A 116 13.11 6.23 -5.08
CA SER A 116 12.12 5.69 -6.00
C SER A 116 12.09 6.43 -7.34
N GLY A 117 12.66 7.63 -7.43
CA GLY A 117 12.33 8.58 -8.50
C GLY A 117 10.92 9.14 -8.35
N ARG A 118 10.58 10.12 -9.19
CA ARG A 118 9.33 10.87 -9.08
C ARG A 118 8.11 9.94 -9.26
N PRO A 119 7.16 9.94 -8.31
CA PRO A 119 5.86 9.30 -8.49
C PRO A 119 5.07 9.95 -9.63
N TYR A 120 4.38 9.17 -10.44
CA TYR A 120 3.60 9.69 -11.57
C TYR A 120 2.18 9.15 -11.69
N ALA A 121 1.85 8.02 -11.04
CA ALA A 121 0.51 7.48 -10.97
C ALA A 121 0.22 7.01 -9.54
N TRP A 122 -1.03 7.06 -9.13
CA TRP A 122 -1.51 6.55 -7.85
C TRP A 122 -2.52 5.44 -8.08
N ASN A 123 -2.38 4.36 -7.33
CA ASN A 123 -3.12 3.12 -7.52
C ASN A 123 -3.60 2.58 -6.17
N ILE A 124 -4.73 1.89 -6.20
CA ILE A 124 -5.20 1.02 -5.12
C ILE A 124 -5.41 -0.37 -5.72
N ALA A 125 -4.96 -1.39 -5.00
CA ALA A 125 -5.23 -2.77 -5.38
C ALA A 125 -5.59 -3.66 -4.20
N VAL A 126 -6.45 -4.64 -4.51
CA VAL A 126 -6.56 -5.91 -3.81
C VAL A 126 -5.72 -6.93 -4.58
N GLU A 127 -4.76 -7.56 -3.92
CA GLU A 127 -3.92 -8.58 -4.51
C GLU A 127 -4.13 -9.95 -3.86
N CYS A 128 -4.46 -10.92 -4.71
CA CYS A 128 -4.54 -12.33 -4.37
C CYS A 128 -3.30 -13.02 -4.93
N GLN A 129 -2.23 -13.15 -4.15
CA GLN A 129 -0.99 -13.77 -4.62
C GLN A 129 -0.99 -15.30 -4.40
N ASP A 130 -0.14 -16.02 -5.13
CA ASP A 130 0.20 -17.44 -4.93
C ASP A 130 -0.95 -18.41 -4.63
N ASN A 131 -1.88 -18.55 -5.58
CA ASN A 131 -3.02 -19.46 -5.49
C ASN A 131 -3.85 -19.31 -4.20
N VAL A 132 -3.85 -18.11 -3.61
CA VAL A 132 -4.64 -17.86 -2.41
C VAL A 132 -6.12 -18.06 -2.70
N SER A 133 -6.75 -18.86 -1.85
CA SER A 133 -8.21 -19.03 -1.82
C SER A 133 -8.74 -18.36 -0.57
N GLY A 134 -9.68 -17.43 -0.71
CA GLY A 134 -10.19 -16.68 0.43
C GLY A 134 -11.09 -15.53 0.00
N ASN A 135 -11.47 -14.71 0.96
CA ASN A 135 -12.27 -13.53 0.69
C ASN A 135 -11.58 -12.32 1.31
N MET A 136 -11.25 -11.33 0.48
CA MET A 136 -10.87 -10.01 0.94
C MET A 136 -12.11 -9.33 1.56
N PRO A 137 -12.07 -8.96 2.85
CA PRO A 137 -13.15 -8.21 3.45
C PRO A 137 -13.34 -6.85 2.75
N ALA A 138 -14.57 -6.37 2.71
CA ALA A 138 -14.84 -5.01 2.26
C ALA A 138 -14.10 -4.00 3.15
N HIS A 139 -13.57 -2.95 2.55
CA HIS A 139 -12.81 -1.91 3.25
C HIS A 139 -12.94 -0.57 2.53
N THR A 140 -12.46 0.49 3.17
CA THR A 140 -12.57 1.85 2.64
C THR A 140 -11.27 2.62 2.79
N TYR A 141 -10.92 3.39 1.76
CA TYR A 141 -9.98 4.50 1.88
C TYR A 141 -10.77 5.77 2.11
N ARG A 142 -10.32 6.65 3.00
CA ARG A 142 -11.03 7.88 3.37
C ARG A 142 -10.10 9.08 3.30
N SER A 143 -10.66 10.23 2.95
CA SER A 143 -9.96 11.53 3.01
C SER A 143 -8.62 11.52 2.27
N THR A 144 -8.55 10.86 1.12
CA THR A 144 -7.31 10.79 0.35
C THR A 144 -7.08 12.12 -0.36
N GLN A 145 -5.89 12.68 -0.17
CA GLN A 145 -5.42 13.89 -0.81
C GLN A 145 -4.08 13.64 -1.48
N ILE A 146 -3.93 14.12 -2.72
CA ILE A 146 -2.72 14.02 -3.50
C ILE A 146 -2.38 15.41 -4.00
N VAL A 147 -1.21 15.92 -3.62
CA VAL A 147 -0.75 17.25 -4.02
C VAL A 147 0.40 17.09 -4.99
N LEU A 148 0.25 17.62 -6.19
CA LEU A 148 1.27 17.58 -7.24
C LEU A 148 2.27 18.72 -7.08
N GLY A 149 3.47 18.55 -7.62
CA GLY A 149 4.48 19.62 -7.65
C GLY A 149 4.11 20.79 -8.59
N ALA A 150 3.21 20.56 -9.53
CA ALA A 150 2.62 21.55 -10.41
C ALA A 150 1.21 21.10 -10.81
N ALA A 151 0.33 22.05 -11.11
CA ALA A 151 -1.04 21.73 -11.53
C ALA A 151 -1.04 20.95 -12.85
N ASP A 152 -1.72 19.81 -12.85
CA ASP A 152 -1.99 18.99 -14.02
C ASP A 152 -3.48 18.56 -13.98
N PRO A 153 -4.35 19.18 -14.79
CA PRO A 153 -5.78 18.89 -14.78
C PRO A 153 -6.11 17.52 -15.38
N ASP A 154 -5.18 16.88 -16.09
CA ASP A 154 -5.37 15.58 -16.71
C ASP A 154 -4.87 14.43 -15.81
N TRP A 155 -4.09 14.74 -14.76
CA TRP A 155 -3.49 13.74 -13.88
C TRP A 155 -4.50 12.78 -13.25
N GLY A 156 -5.71 13.23 -12.88
CA GLY A 156 -6.74 12.34 -12.31
C GLY A 156 -7.14 11.17 -13.22
N SER A 157 -6.83 11.23 -14.52
CA SER A 157 -7.02 10.12 -15.45
C SER A 157 -5.99 8.99 -15.32
N THR A 158 -4.87 9.21 -14.62
CA THR A 158 -3.85 8.18 -14.37
C THR A 158 -4.26 7.17 -13.30
N LEU A 159 -5.38 7.41 -12.61
CA LEU A 159 -5.84 6.53 -11.53
C LEU A 159 -6.27 5.18 -12.12
N TYR A 160 -5.44 4.16 -11.92
CA TYR A 160 -5.80 2.79 -12.17
C TYR A 160 -6.26 2.11 -10.88
N LYS A 161 -7.29 1.27 -11.02
CA LYS A 161 -7.95 0.62 -9.89
C LYS A 161 -8.21 -0.84 -10.23
N ALA A 162 -7.70 -1.74 -9.41
CA ALA A 162 -8.03 -3.16 -9.47
C ALA A 162 -8.94 -3.52 -8.29
N GLY A 163 -10.19 -3.92 -8.59
CA GLY A 163 -11.10 -4.49 -7.59
C GLY A 163 -11.84 -3.50 -6.68
N THR A 164 -11.97 -2.21 -7.04
CA THR A 164 -12.65 -1.19 -6.21
C THR A 164 -13.90 -0.63 -6.89
N SER A 165 -14.90 -0.22 -6.10
CA SER A 165 -16.16 0.34 -6.59
C SER A 165 -16.22 1.85 -6.33
N ASP A 166 -16.24 2.60 -7.44
CA ASP A 166 -16.54 4.02 -7.56
C ASP A 166 -15.93 5.00 -6.56
N SER A 167 -14.99 5.80 -7.09
CA SER A 167 -14.66 7.10 -6.52
C SER A 167 -13.99 7.98 -7.58
N SER A 168 -14.60 9.10 -7.96
CA SER A 168 -13.97 10.04 -8.89
C SER A 168 -13.01 10.92 -8.11
N LEU A 169 -11.75 11.00 -8.54
CA LEU A 169 -10.89 12.08 -8.09
C LEU A 169 -11.48 13.41 -8.56
N SER A 170 -11.46 14.41 -7.70
CA SER A 170 -11.83 15.79 -8.03
C SER A 170 -10.69 16.72 -7.69
N THR A 171 -10.64 17.88 -8.33
CA THR A 171 -9.62 18.89 -8.06
C THR A 171 -10.27 20.27 -7.89
N PRO A 172 -10.13 20.92 -6.72
CA PRO A 172 -10.72 22.24 -6.47
C PRO A 172 -9.85 23.39 -7.02
N ASP A 173 -8.60 23.13 -7.39
CA ASP A 173 -7.58 24.14 -7.71
C ASP A 173 -6.95 23.94 -9.10
N GLY A 174 -7.68 23.26 -10.00
CA GLY A 174 -7.31 23.14 -11.41
C GLY A 174 -6.21 22.10 -11.68
N GLY A 175 -6.06 21.11 -10.82
CA GLY A 175 -5.17 19.96 -10.99
C GLY A 175 -3.94 19.97 -10.08
N LEU A 176 -3.84 20.88 -9.10
CA LEU A 176 -2.74 20.88 -8.14
C LEU A 176 -3.00 19.90 -7.00
N THR A 177 -4.21 19.91 -6.46
CA THR A 177 -4.69 19.02 -5.41
C THR A 177 -5.78 18.13 -5.97
N TRP A 178 -5.60 16.83 -5.84
CA TRP A 178 -6.60 15.81 -6.16
C TRP A 178 -7.12 15.19 -4.87
N VAL A 179 -8.45 15.14 -4.73
CA VAL A 179 -9.11 14.64 -3.53
C VAL A 179 -10.13 13.56 -3.86
N VAL A 180 -10.26 12.62 -2.94
CA VAL A 180 -11.35 11.65 -2.90
C VAL A 180 -11.76 11.38 -1.46
N ASP A 181 -13.02 11.68 -1.15
CA ASP A 181 -13.54 11.58 0.22
C ASP A 181 -13.61 10.13 0.70
N THR A 182 -14.04 9.22 -0.16
CA THR A 182 -14.13 7.80 0.15
C THR A 182 -13.97 6.97 -1.11
N VAL A 183 -13.16 5.92 -1.02
CA VAL A 183 -13.11 4.81 -1.98
C VAL A 183 -13.67 3.59 -1.28
N ASN A 184 -14.72 2.99 -1.83
CA ASN A 184 -15.24 1.73 -1.32
C ASN A 184 -14.60 0.58 -2.09
N VAL A 185 -14.20 -0.44 -1.36
CA VAL A 185 -13.74 -1.70 -1.92
C VAL A 185 -14.70 -2.75 -1.41
N ASP A 186 -15.51 -3.29 -2.33
CA ASP A 186 -16.41 -4.38 -2.01
C ASP A 186 -15.61 -5.63 -1.63
N SER A 187 -16.26 -6.56 -0.94
CA SER A 187 -15.62 -7.84 -0.64
C SER A 187 -15.24 -8.53 -1.94
N TYR A 188 -13.99 -8.98 -2.04
CA TYR A 188 -13.44 -9.56 -3.26
C TYR A 188 -13.08 -11.03 -3.05
N PRO A 189 -13.69 -11.98 -3.79
CA PRO A 189 -13.35 -13.39 -3.69
C PRO A 189 -12.00 -13.63 -4.37
N CYS A 190 -10.99 -14.03 -3.60
CA CYS A 190 -9.74 -14.53 -4.15
C CYS A 190 -9.90 -16.01 -4.50
N THR A 191 -9.87 -16.29 -5.79
CA THR A 191 -9.84 -17.64 -6.32
C THR A 191 -8.47 -17.93 -6.91
N PRO A 192 -7.88 -19.11 -6.66
CA PRO A 192 -6.68 -19.55 -7.37
C PRO A 192 -6.91 -19.42 -8.89
N GLN A 193 -5.94 -18.85 -9.61
CA GLN A 193 -5.97 -18.75 -11.08
C GLN A 193 -5.42 -20.00 -11.75
#